data_AF-A0A960HGG6-F1
#
_entry.id   AF-A0A960HGG6-F1
#
_cell.length_a   1.000
_cell.length_b   1.000
_cell.length_c   1.000
_cell.angle_alpha   90.00
_cell.angle_beta   90.00
_cell.angle_gamma   90.00
#
_symmetry.space_group_name_H-M   'P 1'
#
loop_
_entity.id
_entity.type
_entity.pdbx_description
1 polymer ?
#
loop_
_entity_poly.entity_id
_entity_poly.type
_entity_poly.pdbx_seq_one_letter_code
_entity_poly.pdbx_strand_id
1 'polypeptide(L)'
;MSIPDTADVLHVWSPRTDLLAHSLIGYAVERLKLPKDTTWGPGNADGVVDAVADTITAEGIGGHAALRLFREVLLPACRPMDDPMNL
;
A
#
# COMPACT_ATOMS: atom_id res chain seq x y z
N MET A 1 28.97 1.55 -2.70
CA MET A 1 28.12 2.51 -1.97
C MET A 1 27.48 1.75 -0.83
N SER A 2 27.93 1.96 0.42
CA SER A 2 27.40 1.22 1.58
C SER A 2 26.03 1.79 1.91
N ILE A 3 25.00 0.94 1.91
CA ILE A 3 23.70 1.32 2.45
C ILE A 3 23.89 1.60 3.94
N PRO A 4 23.47 2.75 4.47
CA PRO A 4 23.62 3.05 5.89
C PRO A 4 22.82 2.02 6.71
N ASP A 5 23.37 1.64 7.87
CA ASP A 5 22.80 0.69 8.86
C ASP A 5 21.39 1.11 9.36
N THR A 6 20.97 2.33 9.03
CA THR A 6 19.67 2.92 9.38
C THR A 6 18.64 2.87 8.25
N ALA A 7 19.00 2.42 7.04
CA ALA A 7 18.04 2.25 5.96
C ALA A 7 17.15 1.04 6.25
N ASP A 8 15.85 1.26 6.20
CA ASP A 8 14.81 0.27 6.53
C ASP A 8 14.67 -0.73 5.37
N VAL A 9 15.66 -1.62 5.24
CA VAL A 9 15.70 -2.59 4.14
C VAL A 9 14.72 -3.71 4.44
N LEU A 10 13.62 -3.78 3.69
CA LEU A 10 12.62 -4.87 3.75
C LEU A 10 13.24 -6.28 3.66
N HIS A 11 14.41 -6.41 3.02
CA HIS A 11 15.13 -7.68 2.86
C HIS A 11 15.90 -8.13 4.13
N VAL A 12 15.93 -7.30 5.18
CA VAL A 12 16.46 -7.67 6.49
C VAL A 12 15.29 -7.94 7.43
N TRP A 13 15.23 -9.15 7.98
CA TRP A 13 14.19 -9.51 8.96
C TRP A 13 14.54 -8.92 10.32
N SER A 14 13.76 -7.93 10.75
CA SER A 14 13.89 -7.24 12.03
C SER A 14 12.54 -7.22 12.76
N PRO A 15 12.48 -6.85 14.05
CA PRO A 15 11.20 -6.66 14.74
C PRO A 15 10.25 -5.68 14.01
N ARG A 16 10.80 -4.70 13.29
CA ARG A 16 10.03 -3.75 12.49
C ARG A 16 9.46 -4.39 11.22
N THR A 17 10.25 -5.23 10.53
CA THR A 17 9.81 -6.00 9.36
C THR A 17 8.72 -7.01 9.75
N ASP A 18 8.87 -7.67 10.91
CA ASP A 18 7.88 -8.60 11.46
C ASP A 18 6.53 -7.91 11.73
N LEU A 19 6.57 -6.73 12.38
CA LEU A 19 5.38 -5.91 12.63
C LEU A 19 4.69 -5.47 11.32
N LEU A 20 5.48 -5.06 10.32
CA LEU A 20 4.96 -4.70 9.00
C LEU A 20 4.33 -5.91 8.30
N ALA A 21 4.98 -7.08 8.33
CA ALA A 21 4.44 -8.30 7.76
C ALA A 21 3.09 -8.68 8.39
N HIS A 22 2.98 -8.59 9.72
CA HIS A 22 1.71 -8.80 10.44
C HIS A 22 0.62 -7.83 9.97
N SER A 23 0.99 -6.57 9.72
CA SER A 23 0.07 -5.53 9.24
C SER A 23 -0.39 -5.80 7.81
N LEU A 24 0.52 -6.23 6.92
CA LEU A 24 0.22 -6.58 5.53
C LEU A 24 -0.71 -7.77 5.42
N ILE A 25 -0.40 -8.87 6.13
CA ILE A 25 -1.24 -10.07 6.14
C ILE A 25 -2.57 -9.79 6.83
N GLY A 26 -2.57 -9.02 7.93
CA GLY A 26 -3.80 -8.59 8.60
C GLY A 26 -4.71 -7.77 7.69
N TYR A 27 -4.14 -6.90 6.87
CA TYR A 27 -4.90 -6.14 5.87
C TYR A 27 -5.45 -7.02 4.74
N ALA A 28 -4.65 -7.95 4.19
CA ALA A 28 -5.13 -8.89 3.16
C ALA A 28 -6.28 -9.77 3.69
N VAL A 29 -6.07 -10.34 4.87
CA VAL A 29 -7.04 -10.62 5.95
C VAL A 29 -8.43 -9.98 5.82
N GLU A 30 -8.47 -8.77 6.35
CA GLU A 30 -9.60 -7.85 6.40
C GLU A 30 -10.22 -7.65 5.02
N ARG A 31 -9.40 -7.36 4.02
CA ARG A 31 -9.83 -7.02 2.66
C ARG A 31 -10.68 -8.12 2.05
N LEU A 32 -10.29 -9.39 2.18
CA LEU A 32 -11.03 -10.52 1.62
C LEU A 32 -12.43 -10.69 2.23
N LYS A 33 -12.63 -10.22 3.46
CA LYS A 33 -13.92 -10.34 4.18
C LYS A 33 -14.89 -9.20 3.87
N LEU A 34 -14.38 -8.05 3.44
CA LEU A 34 -15.20 -6.86 3.21
C LEU A 34 -15.84 -6.89 1.81
N PRO A 35 -17.13 -6.49 1.70
CA PRO A 35 -17.76 -6.23 0.41
C PRO A 35 -16.92 -5.28 -0.43
N LYS A 36 -16.90 -5.52 -1.74
CA LYS A 36 -16.18 -4.68 -2.70
C LYS A 36 -17.08 -3.50 -3.06
N ASP A 37 -16.51 -2.31 -3.01
CA ASP A 37 -17.23 -1.12 -3.42
C ASP A 37 -17.22 -1.07 -4.95
N THR A 38 -18.39 -1.18 -5.54
CA THR A 38 -18.59 -1.21 -7.00
C THR A 38 -18.32 0.15 -7.65
N THR A 39 -18.19 1.22 -6.86
CA THR A 39 -17.82 2.55 -7.33
C THR A 39 -16.31 2.73 -7.48
N TRP A 40 -15.49 1.85 -6.89
CA TRP A 40 -14.04 1.88 -7.06
C TRP A 40 -13.65 1.59 -8.50
N GLY A 41 -12.62 2.27 -8.98
CA GLY A 41 -12.21 2.25 -10.38
C GLY A 41 -11.31 3.44 -10.69
N PRO A 42 -10.81 3.54 -11.93
CA PRO A 42 -9.91 4.62 -12.30
C PRO A 42 -10.59 5.98 -12.06
N GLY A 43 -10.02 6.74 -11.10
CA GLY A 43 -10.45 8.09 -10.76
C GLY A 43 -9.78 9.15 -11.65
N ASN A 44 -9.77 10.40 -11.17
CA ASN A 44 -9.00 11.47 -11.82
C ASN A 44 -7.49 11.19 -11.69
N ALA A 45 -6.79 11.12 -12.83
CA ALA A 45 -5.36 10.85 -12.88
C ALA A 45 -4.55 11.91 -12.11
N ASP A 46 -4.86 13.20 -12.27
CA ASP A 46 -4.11 14.29 -11.62
C ASP A 46 -4.22 14.18 -10.09
N GLY A 47 -5.41 13.85 -9.58
CA GLY A 47 -5.63 13.67 -8.14
C GLY A 47 -4.84 12.49 -7.56
N VAL A 48 -4.68 11.40 -8.32
CA VAL A 48 -3.85 10.27 -7.90
C VAL A 48 -2.36 10.65 -7.94
N VAL A 49 -1.92 11.36 -8.97
CA VAL A 49 -0.53 11.84 -9.10
C VAL A 49 -0.16 12.76 -7.95
N ASP A 50 -1.02 13.74 -7.62
CA ASP A 50 -0.80 14.66 -6.52
C ASP A 50 -0.73 13.92 -5.17
N ALA A 51 -1.61 12.94 -4.96
CA ALA A 51 -1.63 12.15 -3.73
C ALA A 51 -0.38 11.27 -3.52
N VAL A 52 0.39 10.99 -4.58
CA VAL A 52 1.62 10.18 -4.51
C VAL A 52 2.91 10.98 -4.75
N ALA A 53 2.82 12.28 -4.99
CA ALA A 53 3.94 13.12 -5.42
C ALA A 53 5.15 13.02 -4.46
N ASP A 54 4.90 13.02 -3.15
CA ASP A 54 5.95 13.05 -2.12
C ASP A 54 6.35 11.64 -1.61
N THR A 55 6.04 10.59 -2.35
CA THR A 55 6.25 9.20 -1.89
C THR A 55 7.65 8.65 -2.20
N ILE A 56 8.32 9.23 -3.19
CA ILE A 56 9.66 8.84 -3.62
C ILE A 56 10.66 9.83 -3.05
N THR A 57 11.27 9.46 -1.93
CA THR A 57 12.30 10.24 -1.22
C THR A 57 13.55 9.40 -1.02
N ALA A 58 14.69 10.02 -0.65
CA ALA A 58 15.93 9.29 -0.41
C ALA A 58 15.80 8.28 0.74
N GLU A 59 14.99 8.60 1.75
CA GLU A 59 14.71 7.77 2.92
C GLU A 59 13.50 6.84 2.72
N GLY A 60 12.69 7.10 1.70
CA GLY A 60 11.35 6.53 1.55
C GLY A 60 10.36 7.01 2.62
N ILE A 61 9.08 6.75 2.41
CA ILE A 61 8.02 7.11 3.38
C ILE A 61 7.83 6.07 4.50
N GLY A 62 8.48 4.90 4.39
CA GLY A 62 8.36 3.78 5.33
C GLY A 62 7.15 2.87 5.08
N GLY A 63 7.27 1.61 5.52
CA GLY A 63 6.33 0.54 5.16
C GLY A 63 4.88 0.76 5.60
N HIS A 64 4.64 1.22 6.83
CA HIS A 64 3.26 1.48 7.30
C HIS A 64 2.63 2.71 6.64
N ALA A 65 3.42 3.74 6.30
CA ALA A 65 2.90 4.88 5.53
C ALA A 65 2.55 4.46 4.10
N ALA A 66 3.40 3.63 3.47
CA ALA A 66 3.11 3.05 2.16
C ALA A 66 1.86 2.15 2.18
N LEU A 67 1.69 1.32 3.21
CA LEU A 67 0.47 0.50 3.38
C LEU A 67 -0.78 1.36 3.51
N ARG A 68 -0.73 2.45 4.28
CA ARG A 68 -1.85 3.39 4.42
C ARG A 68 -2.20 4.05 3.08
N LEU A 69 -1.20 4.59 2.38
CA LEU A 69 -1.38 5.19 1.05
C LEU A 69 -1.98 4.18 0.06
N PHE A 70 -1.48 2.93 0.06
CA PHE A 70 -2.03 1.88 -0.78
C PHE A 70 -3.50 1.63 -0.48
N ARG A 71 -3.85 1.43 0.80
CA ARG A 71 -5.21 1.15 1.26
C ARG A 71 -6.19 2.27 0.94
N GLU A 72 -5.78 3.52 1.12
CA GLU A 72 -6.68 4.68 1.11
C GLU A 72 -6.74 5.40 -0.24
N VAL A 73 -5.68 5.30 -1.05
CA VAL A 73 -5.57 6.05 -2.32
C VAL A 73 -5.46 5.11 -3.52
N LEU A 74 -4.45 4.25 -3.55
CA LEU A 74 -4.16 3.46 -4.75
C LEU A 74 -5.20 2.36 -4.99
N LEU A 75 -5.62 1.66 -3.94
CA LEU A 75 -6.56 0.56 -4.08
C LEU A 75 -7.97 1.05 -4.51
N PRO A 76 -8.55 2.11 -3.94
CA PRO A 76 -9.83 2.65 -4.42
C PRO A 76 -9.79 3.19 -5.86
N ALA A 77 -8.62 3.63 -6.32
CA ALA A 77 -8.41 4.03 -7.71
C ALA A 77 -8.29 2.84 -8.69
N CYS A 78 -8.35 1.61 -8.20
CA CYS A 78 -8.32 0.38 -8.99
C CYS A 78 -9.69 -0.31 -8.98
N ARG A 79 -10.04 -0.98 -10.10
CA ARG A 79 -11.20 -1.89 -10.10
C ARG A 79 -10.88 -3.12 -9.25
N PRO A 80 -11.74 -3.52 -8.30
CA PRO A 80 -11.51 -4.69 -7.47
C PRO A 80 -11.62 -5.98 -8.31
N MET A 81 -10.49 -6.66 -8.51
CA MET A 81 -10.43 -7.93 -9.25
C MET A 81 -11.22 -9.06 -8.57
N ASP A 82 -11.31 -8.98 -7.25
CA ASP A 82 -11.97 -9.96 -6.39
C ASP A 82 -13.48 -9.69 -6.22
N ASP A 83 -14.05 -8.78 -7.01
CA ASP A 83 -15.50 -8.57 -7.09
C ASP A 83 -16.12 -9.59 -8.06
N PRO A 84 -17.15 -10.36 -7.65
CA PRO A 84 -17.84 -11.32 -8.51
C PRO A 84 -18.46 -10.68 -9.78
N MET A 85 -18.64 -9.36 -9.79
CA MET A 85 -19.14 -8.61 -10.94
C MET A 85 -18.02 -8.06 -11.85
N ASN A 86 -16.75 -8.32 -11.57
CA ASN A 86 -15.61 -7.90 -12.38
C ASN A 86 -15.23 -8.93 -13.47
N LEU A 87 -16.25 -9.53 -14.11
CA LEU A 87 -16.13 -10.41 -15.28
C LEU A 87 -16.34 -9.66 -16.59
#